data_AF-A0A537CCD2-F1
#
_entry.id   AF-A0A537CCD2-F1
#
_cell.length_a   1.000
_cell.length_b   1.000
_cell.length_c   1.000
_cell.angle_alpha   90.00
_cell.angle_beta   90.00
_cell.angle_gamma   90.00
#
_symmetry.space_group_name_H-M   'P 1'
#
loop_
_entity.id
_entity.type
_entity.pdbx_description
1 polymer ?
#
loop_
_entity_poly.entity_id
_entity_poly.type
_entity_poly.pdbx_seq_one_letter_code
_entity_poly.pdbx_strand_id
1 'polypeptide(L)' 'MLARICLAVSLLLAAAPALADADAALLAKLRQGGYVLFVRHTSTDFSQNDARMTSYEDCANQRNLTDKGRAEARALGEHL' A
#
# COMPACT_ATOMS: atom_id res chain seq x y z
N MET A 1 -24.33 16.91 32.29
CA MET A 1 -23.79 17.45 31.03
C MET A 1 -22.30 17.14 30.86
N LEU A 2 -21.44 17.39 31.85
CA LEU A 2 -19.99 17.15 31.76
C LEU A 2 -19.60 15.69 31.45
N ALA A 3 -20.24 14.70 32.07
CA ALA A 3 -19.93 13.29 31.82
C ALA A 3 -20.18 12.84 30.36
N ARG A 4 -21.14 13.47 29.67
CA ARG A 4 -21.43 13.19 28.24
C ARG A 4 -20.39 13.82 27.31
N ILE A 5 -19.84 14.97 27.70
CA ILE A 5 -18.77 15.66 26.97
C ILE A 5 -17.46 14.86 27.09
N CYS A 6 -17.13 14.35 28.28
CA CYS A 6 -15.95 13.51 28.47
C CYS A 6 -16.00 12.23 27.62
N LEU A 7 -17.16 11.55 27.58
CA LEU A 7 -17.32 10.32 26.81
C LEU A 7 -17.20 10.54 25.28
N ALA A 8 -17.69 11.67 24.78
CA ALA A 8 -17.57 12.04 23.37
C ALA A 8 -16.11 12.33 22.98
N VAL A 9 -15.34 13.01 23.82
CA VAL A 9 -13.90 13.30 23.59
C VAL A 9 -13.08 12.01 23.58
N SER A 10 -13.37 11.05 24.46
CA SER A 10 -12.69 9.75 24.48
C SER A 10 -12.93 8.92 23.22
N LEU A 11 -14.14 8.98 22.64
CA LEU A 11 -14.47 8.27 21.41
C LEU A 11 -13.76 8.84 20.17
N LEU A 12 -13.55 10.17 20.14
CA LEU A 12 -12.85 10.85 19.04
C LEU A 12 -11.34 10.55 19.00
N LEU A 13 -10.69 10.30 20.16
CA LEU A 13 -9.27 9.91 20.19
C LEU A 13 -9.02 8.47 19.72
N ALA A 14 -9.98 7.56 19.89
CA ALA A 14 -9.84 6.15 19.49
C ALA A 14 -10.02 5.93 17.98
N ALA A 15 -10.50 6.93 17.24
CA ALA A 15 -10.73 6.87 15.80
C ALA A 15 -9.59 7.49 14.97
N ALA A 16 -8.52 7.97 15.61
CA ALA A 16 -7.33 8.38 14.88
C ALA A 16 -6.74 7.16 14.16
N PRO A 17 -6.43 7.23 12.86
CA PRO A 17 -5.70 6.17 12.21
C PRO A 17 -4.39 6.01 12.99
N ALA A 18 -4.12 4.80 13.48
CA ALA A 18 -2.81 4.49 14.01
C ALA A 18 -1.83 4.68 12.85
N LEU A 19 -1.09 5.79 12.85
CA LEU A 19 0.16 5.85 12.12
C LEU A 19 1.04 4.78 12.76
N ALA A 20 1.13 3.62 12.11
CA ALA A 20 2.17 2.67 12.44
C ALA A 20 3.48 3.35 12.02
N ASP A 21 4.13 4.00 12.97
CA ASP A 21 5.52 4.39 12.80
C ASP A 21 6.32 3.14 12.44
N ALA A 22 7.17 3.26 11.42
CA ALA A 22 8.01 2.15 11.03
C ALA A 22 8.90 1.77 12.22
N ASP A 23 8.75 0.54 12.71
CA ASP A 23 9.55 0.03 13.83
C ASP A 23 11.04 0.17 13.47
N ALA A 24 11.73 1.04 14.19
CA ALA A 24 13.14 1.35 13.94
C ALA A 24 14.03 0.10 14.01
N ALA A 25 13.66 -0.89 14.84
CA ALA A 25 14.37 -2.17 14.93
C ALA A 25 14.11 -3.04 13.69
N LEU A 26 12.89 -3.05 13.17
CA LEU A 26 12.56 -3.72 11.92
C LEU A 26 13.29 -3.08 10.73
N LEU A 27 13.30 -1.76 10.63
CA LEU A 27 14.04 -1.03 9.59
C LEU A 27 15.54 -1.33 9.65
N ALA A 28 16.12 -1.34 10.86
CA ALA A 28 17.52 -1.69 11.05
C ALA A 28 17.83 -3.13 10.57
N LYS A 29 16.92 -4.09 10.80
CA LYS A 29 17.04 -5.45 10.28
C LYS A 29 16.94 -5.48 8.76
N LEU A 30 15.91 -4.88 8.16
CA LEU A 30 15.71 -4.87 6.70
C LEU A 30 16.95 -4.32 5.97
N ARG A 31 17.60 -3.29 6.52
CA ARG A 31 18.84 -2.71 5.97
C ARG A 31 20.07 -3.63 6.03
N GLN A 32 20.07 -4.68 6.87
CA GLN A 32 21.16 -5.66 6.90
C GLN A 32 21.19 -6.53 5.63
N GLY A 33 20.09 -6.58 4.87
CA GLY A 33 19.98 -7.39 3.67
C GLY A 33 19.84 -8.89 3.97
N GLY A 34 19.90 -9.71 2.93
CA GLY A 34 19.68 -11.16 3.03
C GLY A 34 18.21 -11.59 3.03
N TYR A 35 17.29 -10.65 2.79
CA TYR A 35 15.86 -10.91 2.68
C TYR A 35 15.39 -10.91 1.22
N VAL A 36 14.35 -11.70 0.95
CA VAL A 36 13.57 -11.61 -0.29
C VAL A 36 12.25 -10.91 0.06
N LEU A 37 12.03 -9.72 -0.47
CA LEU A 37 10.78 -8.99 -0.29
C LEU A 37 9.79 -9.41 -1.38
N PHE A 38 8.69 -10.05 -0.98
CA PHE A 38 7.61 -10.40 -1.90
C PHE A 38 6.50 -9.34 -1.82
N VAL A 39 6.27 -8.65 -2.93
CA VAL A 39 5.31 -7.56 -3.01
C VAL A 39 4.23 -7.92 -4.02
N ARG A 40 2.97 -7.76 -3.65
CA ARG A 40 1.86 -7.88 -4.59
C ARG A 40 1.81 -6.65 -5.51
N HIS A 41 1.44 -6.86 -6.77
CA HIS A 41 1.15 -5.74 -7.67
C HIS A 41 0.15 -4.74 -7.05
N THR A 42 0.26 -3.47 -7.41
CA THR A 42 -0.66 -2.41 -6.99
C THR A 42 -1.94 -2.43 -7.83
N SER A 43 -2.79 -1.42 -7.69
CA SER A 43 -4.11 -1.38 -8.33
C SER A 43 -4.04 -1.53 -9.87
N THR A 44 -4.82 -2.46 -10.42
CA THR A 44 -4.97 -2.70 -11.87
C THR A 44 -6.40 -2.44 -12.34
N ASP A 45 -6.60 -2.36 -13.65
CA ASP A 45 -7.93 -2.26 -14.25
C ASP A 45 -8.57 -3.66 -14.39
N PHE A 46 -9.58 -3.97 -13.57
CA PHE A 46 -10.23 -5.28 -13.56
C PHE A 46 -11.18 -5.52 -14.75
N SER A 47 -11.43 -4.51 -15.59
CA SER A 47 -12.14 -4.71 -16.85
C SER A 47 -11.24 -5.33 -17.95
N GLN A 48 -9.93 -5.30 -17.75
CA GLN A 48 -8.92 -5.87 -18.65
C GLN A 48 -8.48 -7.27 -18.19
N ASN A 49 -7.88 -8.04 -19.10
CA ASN A 49 -7.24 -9.34 -18.83
C ASN A 49 -6.10 -9.58 -19.82
N ASP A 50 -5.35 -10.67 -19.60
CA ASP A 50 -4.11 -10.96 -20.31
C ASP A 50 -4.31 -11.98 -21.46
N ALA A 51 -5.55 -12.39 -21.76
CA ALA A 51 -5.80 -13.57 -22.60
C ALA A 51 -5.33 -13.42 -24.07
N ARG A 52 -5.10 -12.19 -24.54
CA ARG A 52 -4.65 -11.89 -25.90
C ARG A 52 -3.18 -11.48 -25.99
N MET A 53 -2.45 -11.41 -24.88
CA MET A 53 -1.05 -11.03 -24.92
C MET A 53 -0.24 -12.06 -25.73
N THR A 54 0.70 -11.58 -26.52
CA THR A 54 1.60 -12.45 -27.31
C THR A 54 3.00 -12.56 -26.70
N SER A 55 3.37 -11.59 -25.86
CA SER A 55 4.61 -11.57 -25.07
C SER A 55 4.49 -10.59 -23.91
N TYR A 56 5.48 -10.55 -23.01
CA TYR A 56 5.49 -9.60 -21.89
C TYR A 56 5.71 -8.14 -22.33
N GLU A 57 6.22 -7.93 -23.55
CA GLU A 57 6.38 -6.61 -24.16
C GLU A 57 5.06 -6.08 -24.79
N ASP A 58 4.05 -6.94 -24.98
CA ASP A 58 2.73 -6.58 -25.50
C ASP A 58 1.84 -5.95 -24.41
N CYS A 59 2.25 -4.80 -23.89
CA CYS A 59 1.53 -4.11 -22.83
C CYS A 59 0.11 -3.72 -23.26
N ALA A 60 -0.16 -3.57 -24.56
CA ALA A 60 -1.47 -3.17 -25.07
C ALA A 60 -2.55 -4.23 -24.83
N ASN A 61 -2.17 -5.51 -24.68
CA ASN A 61 -3.09 -6.62 -24.43
C ASN A 61 -2.96 -7.24 -23.04
N GLN A 62 -2.36 -6.51 -22.09
CA GLN A 62 -2.23 -6.92 -20.69
C GLN A 62 -3.14 -6.09 -19.77
N ARG A 63 -3.46 -6.64 -18.60
CA ARG A 63 -4.11 -5.95 -17.49
C ARG A 63 -3.10 -5.07 -16.77
N ASN A 64 -3.04 -3.81 -17.18
CA ASN A 64 -2.08 -2.84 -16.67
C ASN A 64 -2.49 -2.23 -15.32
N LEU A 65 -1.50 -1.61 -14.66
CA LEU A 65 -1.73 -0.75 -13.50
C LEU A 65 -2.57 0.47 -13.91
N THR A 66 -3.56 0.82 -13.09
CA THR A 66 -4.26 2.10 -13.22
C THR A 66 -3.34 3.26 -12.86
N ASP A 67 -3.77 4.50 -13.12
CA ASP A 67 -3.05 5.69 -12.69
C ASP A 67 -2.80 5.69 -11.17
N LYS A 68 -3.83 5.29 -10.40
CA LYS A 68 -3.72 5.04 -8.96
C LYS A 68 -2.69 3.96 -8.65
N GLY A 69 -2.72 2.82 -9.34
CA GLY A 69 -1.74 1.74 -9.13
C GLY A 69 -0.30 2.20 -9.38
N ARG A 70 -0.08 3.03 -10.41
CA ARG A 70 1.24 3.61 -10.69
C ARG A 70 1.67 4.62 -9.61
N ALA A 71 0.74 5.36 -9.02
CA ALA A 71 1.05 6.23 -7.89
C ALA A 71 1.40 5.41 -6.63
N GLU A 72 0.64 4.36 -6.32
CA GLU A 72 0.91 3.42 -5.23
C GLU A 72 2.30 2.77 -5.36
N ALA A 73 2.66 2.33 -6.57
CA ALA A 73 3.95 1.69 -6.83
C ALA A 73 5.14 2.63 -6.60
N ARG A 74 5.00 3.91 -7.00
CA ARG A 74 6.01 4.94 -6.70
C ARG A 74 6.12 5.21 -5.21
N ALA A 75 4.99 5.40 -4.53
CA ALA A 75 4.98 5.63 -3.09
C ALA A 75 5.63 4.46 -2.33
N LEU A 76 5.36 3.21 -2.73
CA LEU A 76 6.03 2.05 -2.15
C LEU A 76 7.55 2.10 -2.39
N GLY A 77 7.97 2.43 -3.62
CA GLY A 77 9.39 2.52 -3.98
C GLY A 77 10.18 3.57 -3.20
N GLU A 78 9.56 4.68 -2.78
CA GLU A 78 10.20 5.70 -1.93
C GLU A 78 10.46 5.20 -0.48
N HIS A 79 9.85 4.07 -0.08
CA HIS A 79 9.93 3.52 1.27
C HIS A 79 10.71 2.20 1.37
N LEU A 80 11.20 1.65 0.27
CA LEU A 80 12.02 0.43 0.20
C LEU A 80 13.49 0.78 -0.06
#